data_AF-A0A2N9N1Y6-F1
#
_entry.id   AF-A0A2N9N1Y6-F1
#
_cell.length_a   1.000
_cell.length_b   1.000
_cell.length_c   1.000
_cell.angle_alpha   90.00
_cell.angle_beta   90.00
_cell.angle_gamma   90.00
#
_symmetry.space_group_name_H-M   'P 1'
#
loop_
_entity.id
_entity.type
_entity.pdbx_description
1 polymer ?
#
loop_
_entity_poly.entity_id
_entity_poly.type
_entity_poly.pdbx_seq_one_letter_code
_entity_poly.pdbx_strand_id
1 'polypeptide(L)'
;MASMRCSANLNYIRPLRRPVTPAVLPPVALAGGRQDRRRYPVARPLCNNALMRTAFAPFLAPGLPVLMLCTVLLPLRGQAPVVPAWAQPGSATHVQVAPPPDFHRPSKNFETAIGIFAGQSDIGSALVPGSAIYDGGTKQYTINSAGYNVWYTRDEFRYLWRKMSGDVSLAADITYPDPNGYGDRKAVLVIRQDLDDDSKEAIAALHGLGMIHLALRPEKGVRITDMEYRIGGRGRPGGASPDSLVNVVAQRIGIEKRGDSFALFVSLEGEPMNQFGPPVNLHLDGPFYVGIGFCSHLPDKSDTAVLSHIVLENSAGKVR
;
A
#
# COMPACT_ATOMS: atom_id res chain seq x y z
N MET A 1 46.88 -34.49 -41.82
CA MET A 1 47.17 -33.40 -42.76
C MET A 1 45.90 -33.08 -43.55
N ALA A 2 45.59 -31.78 -43.68
CA ALA A 2 44.72 -31.11 -44.66
C ALA A 2 43.26 -31.61 -44.82
N SER A 3 42.24 -30.85 -44.39
CA SER A 3 41.72 -29.59 -44.96
C SER A 3 40.92 -29.79 -46.26
N MET A 4 39.62 -29.48 -46.25
CA MET A 4 39.12 -28.31 -46.98
C MET A 4 37.63 -28.03 -46.71
N ARG A 5 37.35 -26.73 -46.76
CA ARG A 5 36.11 -26.01 -46.47
C ARG A 5 35.00 -26.35 -47.47
N CYS A 6 33.74 -26.18 -47.05
CA CYS A 6 32.66 -25.85 -47.98
C CYS A 6 31.77 -24.74 -47.41
N SER A 7 31.59 -23.70 -48.22
CA SER A 7 30.84 -22.48 -47.98
C SER A 7 29.33 -22.73 -48.01
N ALA A 8 28.59 -22.07 -47.12
CA ALA A 8 27.13 -21.98 -47.20
C ALA A 8 26.73 -20.82 -48.11
N ASN A 9 25.87 -21.10 -49.09
CA ASN A 9 25.25 -20.10 -49.95
C ASN A 9 23.74 -20.02 -49.68
N LEU A 10 23.24 -18.79 -49.69
CA LEU A 10 21.90 -18.33 -49.37
C LEU A 10 20.80 -19.06 -50.16
N ASN A 11 19.65 -19.26 -49.51
CA ASN A 11 18.36 -19.17 -50.21
C ASN A 11 17.35 -18.36 -49.39
N TYR A 12 16.87 -17.29 -50.03
CA TYR A 12 15.86 -16.33 -49.63
C TYR A 12 14.47 -16.99 -49.67
N ILE A 13 13.66 -16.86 -48.61
CA ILE A 13 12.21 -17.12 -48.65
C ILE A 13 11.47 -15.87 -48.16
N ARG A 14 10.60 -15.32 -49.01
CA ARG A 14 9.73 -14.16 -48.75
C ARG A 14 8.64 -14.49 -47.72
N PRO A 15 8.20 -13.54 -46.86
CA PRO A 15 7.04 -13.73 -46.02
C PRO A 15 5.75 -13.31 -46.73
N LEU A 16 4.76 -14.21 -46.78
CA LEU A 16 3.37 -13.89 -47.13
C LEU A 16 2.67 -13.34 -45.87
N ARG A 17 2.38 -12.03 -45.87
CA ARG A 17 1.47 -11.40 -44.90
C ARG A 17 0.02 -11.72 -45.31
N ARG A 18 -0.77 -12.27 -44.40
CA ARG A 18 -2.24 -12.13 -44.39
C ARG A 18 -2.65 -11.56 -43.03
N PRO A 19 -3.43 -10.48 -42.96
CA PRO A 19 -3.97 -9.99 -41.71
C PRO A 19 -5.15 -10.86 -41.28
N VAL A 20 -5.12 -11.36 -40.05
CA VAL A 20 -6.27 -11.99 -39.39
C VAL A 20 -6.96 -10.92 -38.56
N THR A 21 -8.19 -10.55 -38.94
CA THR A 21 -9.10 -9.74 -38.13
C THR A 21 -9.61 -10.56 -36.94
N PRO A 22 -9.61 -10.02 -35.70
CA PRO A 22 -10.23 -10.71 -34.57
C PRO A 22 -11.76 -10.59 -34.64
N ALA A 23 -12.44 -11.72 -34.45
CA ALA A 23 -13.89 -11.79 -34.34
C ALA A 23 -14.37 -11.20 -33.00
N VAL A 24 -15.36 -10.30 -33.07
CA VAL A 24 -16.04 -9.71 -31.93
C VAL A 24 -17.14 -10.68 -31.47
N LEU A 25 -17.06 -11.18 -30.24
CA LEU A 25 -18.14 -11.93 -29.59
C LEU A 25 -19.09 -10.95 -28.87
N PRO A 26 -20.43 -11.15 -28.94
CA PRO A 26 -21.39 -10.32 -28.22
C PRO A 26 -21.41 -10.65 -26.71
N PRO A 27 -21.81 -9.68 -25.86
CA PRO A 27 -21.85 -9.88 -24.41
C PRO A 27 -23.00 -10.81 -24.00
N VAL A 28 -22.68 -11.80 -23.18
CA VAL A 28 -23.65 -12.69 -22.52
C VAL A 28 -24.25 -11.95 -21.33
N ALA A 29 -25.58 -11.78 -21.34
CA ALA A 29 -26.35 -11.24 -20.23
C ALA A 29 -26.41 -12.26 -19.08
N LEU A 30 -25.94 -11.87 -17.89
CA LEU A 30 -26.19 -12.63 -16.65
C LEU A 30 -27.54 -12.21 -16.07
N ALA A 31 -28.45 -13.18 -16.01
CA ALA A 31 -29.79 -13.05 -15.44
C ALA A 31 -29.73 -12.78 -13.93
N GLY A 32 -30.58 -11.86 -13.47
CA GLY A 32 -30.68 -11.43 -12.08
C GLY A 32 -31.19 -12.53 -11.14
N GLY A 33 -30.38 -12.86 -10.14
CA GLY A 33 -30.77 -13.64 -8.97
C GLY A 33 -31.39 -12.74 -7.90
N ARG A 34 -32.66 -13.01 -7.59
CA ARG A 34 -33.48 -12.36 -6.56
C ARG A 34 -32.98 -12.80 -5.17
N GLN A 35 -32.43 -11.89 -4.35
CA GLN A 35 -32.15 -12.18 -2.94
C GLN A 35 -33.29 -11.72 -2.02
N ASP A 36 -33.80 -12.71 -1.30
CA ASP A 36 -34.91 -12.66 -0.37
C ASP A 36 -34.49 -11.99 0.95
N ARG A 37 -35.22 -10.97 1.39
CA ARG A 37 -34.95 -10.22 2.63
C ARG A 37 -35.49 -10.99 3.83
N ARG A 38 -34.63 -11.68 4.58
CA ARG A 38 -34.95 -12.09 5.95
C ARG A 38 -34.31 -11.16 6.97
N ARG A 39 -35.18 -10.45 7.70
CA ARG A 39 -34.87 -9.61 8.87
C ARG A 39 -34.45 -10.50 10.04
N TYR A 40 -33.38 -10.11 10.74
CA TYR A 40 -33.14 -10.52 12.13
C TYR A 40 -32.93 -9.27 13.00
N PRO A 41 -33.43 -9.26 14.25
CA PRO A 41 -33.55 -8.04 15.06
C PRO A 41 -32.25 -7.71 15.82
N VAL A 42 -32.01 -6.41 15.96
CA VAL A 42 -30.90 -5.81 16.73
C VAL A 42 -31.29 -5.74 18.20
N ALA A 43 -30.49 -6.37 19.07
CA ALA A 43 -30.59 -6.25 20.52
C ALA A 43 -29.93 -4.94 21.00
N ARG A 44 -30.64 -4.15 21.82
CA ARG A 44 -30.13 -2.97 22.53
C ARG A 44 -29.71 -3.39 23.95
N PRO A 45 -28.56 -2.94 24.49
CA PRO A 45 -28.31 -3.04 25.91
C PRO A 45 -28.92 -1.86 26.67
N LEU A 46 -29.65 -2.18 27.73
CA LEU A 46 -30.15 -1.26 28.75
C LEU A 46 -28.99 -0.97 29.73
N CYS A 47 -28.60 0.29 29.85
CA CYS A 47 -27.72 0.73 30.94
C CYS A 47 -28.59 1.30 32.06
N ASN A 48 -28.60 0.59 33.18
CA ASN A 48 -29.29 0.94 34.41
C ASN A 48 -28.29 1.64 35.32
N ASN A 49 -28.53 2.89 35.72
CA ASN A 49 -27.81 3.51 36.83
C ASN A 49 -28.82 4.26 37.71
N ALA A 50 -29.13 3.62 38.84
CA ALA A 50 -29.83 4.23 39.95
C ALA A 50 -28.85 5.12 40.73
N LEU A 51 -29.23 6.37 40.99
CA LEU A 51 -28.55 7.24 41.93
C LEU A 51 -29.51 7.63 43.06
N MET A 52 -29.10 7.23 44.26
CA MET A 52 -29.72 7.41 45.56
C MET A 52 -29.74 8.89 45.93
N ARG A 53 -30.90 9.40 46.31
CA ARG A 53 -31.07 10.77 46.84
C ARG A 53 -30.75 10.78 48.33
N THR A 54 -29.78 11.58 48.76
CA THR A 54 -29.63 12.02 50.15
C THR A 54 -29.80 13.53 50.21
N ALA A 55 -30.73 13.96 51.06
CA ALA A 55 -31.10 15.35 51.26
C ALA A 55 -30.17 16.02 52.26
N PHE A 56 -29.61 17.18 51.91
CA PHE A 56 -29.02 18.14 52.84
C PHE A 56 -29.71 19.48 52.63
N ALA A 57 -30.26 20.04 53.71
CA ALA A 57 -30.89 21.35 53.74
C ALA A 57 -29.83 22.46 53.81
N PRO A 58 -29.97 23.60 53.08
CA PRO A 58 -29.12 24.76 53.29
C PRO A 58 -29.82 25.85 54.12
N PHE A 59 -29.03 26.45 55.01
CA PHE A 59 -29.31 27.70 55.69
C PHE A 59 -29.34 28.87 54.68
N LEU A 60 -30.27 29.81 54.88
CA LEU A 60 -30.44 31.03 54.09
C LEU A 60 -29.30 32.03 54.30
N ALA A 61 -28.74 32.54 53.19
CA ALA A 61 -28.00 33.80 53.11
C ALA A 61 -28.48 34.58 51.86
N PRO A 62 -28.53 35.92 51.88
CA PRO A 62 -29.25 36.73 50.90
C PRO A 62 -28.49 36.89 49.58
N GLY A 63 -29.25 37.10 48.50
CA GLY A 63 -28.84 36.86 47.13
C GLY A 63 -28.00 37.95 46.48
N LEU A 64 -27.08 37.49 45.62
CA LEU A 64 -26.51 38.22 44.49
C LEU A 64 -26.99 37.49 43.22
N PRO A 65 -27.56 38.19 42.22
CA PRO A 65 -28.02 37.52 41.01
C PRO A 65 -26.80 37.19 40.14
N VAL A 66 -26.33 35.95 40.20
CA VAL A 66 -25.36 35.45 39.21
C VAL A 66 -26.14 35.12 37.95
N LEU A 67 -25.96 35.94 36.92
CA LEU A 67 -26.45 35.68 35.57
C LEU A 67 -25.70 34.45 35.02
N MET A 68 -26.29 33.26 35.19
CA MET A 68 -25.72 32.01 34.67
C MET A 68 -25.94 32.00 33.14
N LEU A 69 -24.94 32.46 32.39
CA LEU A 69 -24.89 32.24 30.94
C LEU A 69 -24.74 30.73 30.69
N CYS A 70 -25.84 30.05 30.41
CA CYS A 70 -25.82 28.73 29.79
C CYS A 70 -25.27 28.86 28.37
N THR A 71 -23.95 28.83 28.21
CA THR A 71 -23.32 28.60 26.91
C THR A 71 -23.61 27.17 26.48
N VAL A 72 -24.66 27.00 25.66
CA VAL A 72 -24.86 25.77 24.90
C VAL A 72 -23.71 25.68 23.91
N LEU A 73 -22.67 24.91 24.26
CA LEU A 73 -21.66 24.46 23.33
C LEU A 73 -22.35 23.50 22.35
N LEU A 74 -22.91 24.04 21.27
CA LEU A 74 -23.25 23.25 20.10
C LEU A 74 -21.96 22.57 19.65
N PRO A 75 -21.88 21.23 19.61
CA PRO A 75 -20.75 20.58 18.98
C PRO A 75 -20.79 20.99 17.51
N LEU A 76 -19.82 21.79 17.09
CA LEU A 76 -19.47 21.93 15.69
C LEU A 76 -19.17 20.51 15.20
N ARG A 77 -20.17 19.86 14.59
CA ARG A 77 -19.95 18.67 13.79
C ARG A 77 -19.04 19.15 12.65
N GLY A 78 -17.74 18.96 12.82
CA GLY A 78 -16.78 19.15 11.75
C GLY A 78 -17.29 18.39 10.54
N GLN A 79 -17.41 19.09 9.42
CA GLN A 79 -17.81 18.50 8.16
C GLN A 79 -16.83 17.37 7.86
N ALA A 80 -17.34 16.16 7.58
CA ALA A 80 -16.47 15.05 7.22
C ALA A 80 -15.59 15.50 6.04
N PRO A 81 -14.26 15.27 6.09
CA PRO A 81 -13.38 15.69 5.01
C PRO A 81 -13.89 15.14 3.67
N VAL A 82 -14.13 16.02 2.71
CA VAL A 82 -14.62 15.62 1.39
C VAL A 82 -13.46 15.01 0.62
N VAL A 83 -13.61 13.77 0.18
CA VAL A 83 -12.63 13.12 -0.71
C VAL A 83 -12.64 13.83 -2.07
N PRO A 84 -11.50 14.37 -2.53
CA PRO A 84 -11.42 14.95 -3.86
C PRO A 84 -11.69 13.90 -4.95
N ALA A 85 -12.34 14.29 -6.04
CA ALA A 85 -12.68 13.36 -7.11
C ALA A 85 -11.44 12.65 -7.70
N TRP A 86 -10.30 13.33 -7.82
CA TRP A 86 -9.05 12.72 -8.30
C TRP A 86 -8.47 11.66 -7.35
N ALA A 87 -8.83 11.72 -6.05
CA ALA A 87 -8.35 10.78 -5.05
C ALA A 87 -9.19 9.50 -4.98
N GLN A 88 -10.36 9.48 -5.63
CA GLN A 88 -11.20 8.30 -5.66
C GLN A 88 -10.50 7.19 -6.46
N PRO A 89 -10.62 5.92 -6.02
CA PRO A 89 -10.04 4.80 -6.74
C PRO A 89 -10.72 4.57 -8.07
N GLY A 90 -10.04 3.89 -9.00
CA GLY A 90 -10.65 3.45 -10.25
C GLY A 90 -11.88 2.57 -10.03
N SER A 91 -12.89 2.71 -10.88
CA SER A 91 -14.07 1.83 -10.89
C SER A 91 -14.66 1.76 -12.29
N ALA A 92 -15.73 0.98 -12.47
CA ALA A 92 -16.45 0.92 -13.75
C ALA A 92 -16.98 2.29 -14.23
N THR A 93 -17.15 3.25 -13.30
CA THR A 93 -17.71 4.58 -13.58
C THR A 93 -16.77 5.73 -13.24
N HIS A 94 -15.54 5.45 -12.81
CA HIS A 94 -14.57 6.47 -12.40
C HIS A 94 -13.16 6.10 -12.86
N VAL A 95 -12.50 7.05 -13.53
CA VAL A 95 -11.08 6.94 -13.88
C VAL A 95 -10.29 7.78 -12.88
N GLN A 96 -9.46 7.10 -12.07
CA GLN A 96 -8.54 7.81 -11.18
C GLN A 96 -7.52 8.60 -12.02
N VAL A 97 -7.23 9.82 -11.59
CA VAL A 97 -6.26 10.70 -12.24
C VAL A 97 -5.22 11.19 -11.23
N ALA A 98 -4.15 11.79 -11.72
CA ALA A 98 -3.15 12.40 -10.86
C ALA A 98 -3.77 13.54 -10.01
N PRO A 99 -3.27 13.78 -8.78
CA PRO A 99 -3.60 14.99 -8.04
C PRO A 99 -3.19 16.25 -8.83
N PRO A 100 -3.77 17.42 -8.52
CA PRO A 100 -3.25 18.70 -9.00
C PRO A 100 -1.74 18.81 -8.71
N PRO A 101 -0.91 19.30 -9.64
CA PRO A 101 0.55 19.31 -9.48
C PRO A 101 1.07 20.03 -8.23
N ASP A 102 0.32 21.01 -7.73
CA ASP A 102 0.62 21.83 -6.55
C ASP A 102 -0.06 21.33 -5.26
N PHE A 103 -0.81 20.23 -5.33
CA PHE A 103 -1.49 19.68 -4.17
C PHE A 103 -0.53 18.87 -3.31
N HIS A 104 -0.27 19.34 -2.09
CA HIS A 104 0.48 18.62 -1.07
C HIS A 104 -0.26 18.61 0.25
N ARG A 105 -0.01 17.60 1.08
CA ARG A 105 -0.37 17.64 2.50
C ARG A 105 0.87 17.30 3.33
N PRO A 106 1.30 18.18 4.25
CA PRO A 106 2.46 17.91 5.09
C PRO A 106 2.31 16.56 5.81
N SER A 107 3.37 15.76 5.77
CA SER A 107 3.41 14.49 6.50
C SER A 107 3.34 14.73 8.00
N LYS A 108 2.65 13.84 8.73
CA LYS A 108 2.67 13.82 10.20
C LYS A 108 3.70 12.83 10.68
N ASN A 109 4.75 13.33 11.31
CA ASN A 109 5.89 12.51 11.76
C ASN A 109 5.80 12.24 13.26
N PHE A 110 6.16 11.01 13.65
CA PHE A 110 6.17 10.54 15.03
C PHE A 110 7.50 9.83 15.28
N GLU A 111 8.30 10.38 16.20
CA GLU A 111 9.61 9.82 16.59
C GLU A 111 9.48 8.70 17.63
N THR A 112 8.36 7.97 17.60
CA THR A 112 8.09 6.85 18.49
C THR A 112 8.49 5.56 17.80
N ALA A 113 9.47 4.87 18.40
CA ALA A 113 9.95 3.59 17.89
C ALA A 113 8.85 2.51 17.91
N ILE A 114 8.83 1.69 16.86
CA ILE A 114 8.00 0.48 16.76
C ILE A 114 8.90 -0.64 16.26
N GLY A 115 9.15 -1.64 17.12
CA GLY A 115 10.05 -2.74 16.82
C GLY A 115 11.46 -2.24 16.46
N ILE A 116 11.91 -2.52 15.23
CA ILE A 116 13.24 -2.12 14.72
C ILE A 116 13.26 -0.74 14.07
N PHE A 117 12.10 -0.11 13.89
CA PHE A 117 11.96 1.20 13.27
C PHE A 117 11.99 2.30 14.33
N ALA A 118 12.75 3.35 14.06
CA ALA A 118 12.99 4.45 15.00
C ALA A 118 11.85 5.46 15.03
N GLY A 119 11.07 5.56 13.95
CA GLY A 119 9.94 6.46 13.86
C GLY A 119 8.91 5.98 12.84
N GLN A 120 7.86 6.77 12.69
CA GLN A 120 6.77 6.52 11.75
C GLN A 120 6.17 7.83 11.25
N SER A 121 5.53 7.77 10.09
CA SER A 121 4.93 8.93 9.44
C SER A 121 3.63 8.58 8.75
N ASP A 122 2.64 9.47 8.82
CA ASP A 122 1.56 9.53 7.83
C ASP A 122 2.06 10.38 6.66
N ILE A 123 2.67 9.74 5.67
CA ILE A 123 3.16 10.42 4.46
C ILE A 123 1.95 10.94 3.69
N GLY A 124 1.98 12.23 3.31
CA GLY A 124 0.88 12.85 2.57
C GLY A 124 -0.43 12.97 3.35
N SER A 125 -0.42 12.72 4.67
CA SER A 125 -1.53 12.89 5.61
C SER A 125 -2.91 12.51 5.03
N ALA A 126 -3.16 11.21 4.90
CA ALA A 126 -4.46 10.68 4.50
C ALA A 126 -5.61 11.24 5.36
N LEU A 127 -6.84 11.21 4.82
CA LEU A 127 -8.01 11.77 5.52
C LEU A 127 -8.32 11.00 6.81
N VAL A 128 -7.94 9.73 6.85
CA VAL A 128 -7.94 8.91 8.07
C VAL A 128 -6.49 8.67 8.50
N PRO A 129 -6.10 9.08 9.73
CA PRO A 129 -4.75 8.84 10.25
C PRO A 129 -4.42 7.34 10.28
N GLY A 130 -3.15 7.02 9.99
CA GLY A 130 -2.63 5.67 10.09
C GLY A 130 -2.30 5.28 11.53
N SER A 131 -2.07 3.98 11.73
CA SER A 131 -1.55 3.44 12.98
C SER A 131 -0.73 2.20 12.71
N ALA A 132 0.18 1.87 13.62
CA ALA A 132 0.94 0.64 13.55
C ALA A 132 1.22 0.09 14.94
N ILE A 133 1.31 -1.23 15.03
CA ILE A 133 1.75 -1.96 16.22
C ILE A 133 2.76 -3.03 15.81
N TYR A 134 3.64 -3.38 16.74
CA TYR A 134 4.57 -4.49 16.60
C TYR A 134 4.35 -5.51 17.71
N ASP A 135 4.17 -6.77 17.32
CA ASP A 135 4.15 -7.90 18.24
C ASP A 135 5.53 -8.59 18.20
N GLY A 136 6.27 -8.50 19.31
CA GLY A 136 7.59 -9.12 19.44
C GLY A 136 7.57 -10.64 19.55
N GLY A 137 6.44 -11.25 19.94
CA GLY A 137 6.29 -12.70 20.02
C GLY A 137 6.14 -13.34 18.65
N THR A 138 5.34 -12.71 17.77
CA THR A 138 5.12 -13.19 16.40
C THR A 138 6.04 -12.53 15.37
N LYS A 139 6.76 -11.47 15.75
CA LYS A 139 7.61 -10.64 14.87
C LYS A 139 6.83 -10.01 13.72
N GLN A 140 5.61 -9.54 14.01
CA GLN A 140 4.69 -8.98 13.03
C GLN A 140 4.44 -7.49 13.28
N TYR A 141 4.46 -6.72 12.20
CA TYR A 141 3.96 -5.36 12.14
C TYR A 141 2.56 -5.38 11.55
N THR A 142 1.59 -4.88 12.30
CA THR A 142 0.24 -4.63 11.77
C THR A 142 0.13 -3.15 11.47
N ILE A 143 -0.01 -2.80 10.19
CA ILE A 143 -0.05 -1.41 9.71
C ILE A 143 -1.45 -1.13 9.17
N ASN A 144 -2.13 -0.17 9.78
CA ASN A 144 -3.40 0.36 9.30
C ASN A 144 -3.16 1.69 8.60
N SER A 145 -3.69 1.84 7.39
CA SER A 145 -3.58 3.09 6.64
C SER A 145 -4.76 3.26 5.71
N ALA A 146 -5.25 4.49 5.63
CA ALA A 146 -5.91 4.98 4.42
C ALA A 146 -4.86 5.53 3.44
N GLY A 147 -5.30 6.00 2.29
CA GLY A 147 -4.48 6.74 1.35
C GLY A 147 -4.90 6.48 -0.08
N TYR A 148 -4.88 7.51 -0.91
CA TYR A 148 -5.35 7.39 -2.29
C TYR A 148 -4.40 6.55 -3.15
N ASN A 149 -3.08 6.77 -3.02
CA ASN A 149 -2.07 6.05 -3.78
C ASN A 149 -0.63 6.30 -3.28
N VAL A 150 0.29 5.41 -3.64
CA VAL A 150 1.75 5.63 -3.64
C VAL A 150 2.18 5.59 -5.10
N TRP A 151 2.02 6.73 -5.77
CA TRP A 151 2.13 6.83 -7.23
C TRP A 151 2.22 8.31 -7.68
N TYR A 152 2.09 8.54 -8.98
CA TYR A 152 2.06 9.88 -9.58
C TYR A 152 3.23 10.72 -9.08
N THR A 153 2.97 11.96 -8.66
CA THR A 153 3.96 12.93 -8.17
C THR A 153 4.01 13.03 -6.65
N ARG A 154 3.09 12.37 -5.92
CA ARG A 154 3.06 12.33 -4.45
C ARG A 154 2.42 11.06 -3.88
N ASP A 155 2.84 10.68 -2.69
CA ASP A 155 2.43 9.50 -1.97
C ASP A 155 1.46 9.81 -0.83
N GLU A 156 0.66 8.82 -0.47
CA GLU A 156 -0.21 8.89 0.70
C GLU A 156 -0.31 7.50 1.37
N PHE A 157 0.40 7.32 2.49
CA PHE A 157 0.52 6.01 3.18
C PHE A 157 1.09 6.13 4.60
N ARG A 158 0.93 5.08 5.41
CA ARG A 158 1.60 4.93 6.72
C ARG A 158 2.97 4.30 6.53
N TYR A 159 4.02 4.94 7.03
CA TYR A 159 5.42 4.54 6.87
C TYR A 159 6.08 4.34 8.25
N LEU A 160 6.75 3.21 8.46
CA LEU A 160 7.60 2.94 9.63
C LEU A 160 9.04 2.90 9.14
N TRP A 161 9.92 3.67 9.77
CA TRP A 161 11.22 3.96 9.20
C TRP A 161 12.35 4.05 10.22
N ARG A 162 13.58 3.91 9.72
CA ARG A 162 14.81 4.30 10.40
C ARG A 162 15.72 5.02 9.40
N LYS A 163 16.58 5.92 9.90
CA LYS A 163 17.61 6.57 9.09
C LYS A 163 18.79 5.62 8.87
N MET A 164 19.30 5.54 7.64
CA MET A 164 20.42 4.69 7.24
C MET A 164 21.31 5.41 6.23
N SER A 165 22.47 4.81 5.92
CA SER A 165 23.42 5.31 4.92
C SER A 165 24.20 4.16 4.32
N GLY A 166 24.64 4.32 3.08
CA GLY A 166 25.37 3.28 2.36
C GLY A 166 24.45 2.27 1.67
N ASP A 167 24.84 1.01 1.73
CA ASP A 167 24.11 -0.11 1.12
C ASP A 167 23.06 -0.67 2.07
N VAL A 168 21.98 -1.22 1.51
CA VAL A 168 20.81 -1.68 2.27
C VAL A 168 20.27 -2.96 1.68
N SER A 169 19.91 -3.91 2.54
CA SER A 169 19.01 -5.00 2.20
C SER A 169 17.77 -4.91 3.08
N LEU A 170 16.59 -4.89 2.44
CA LEU A 170 15.29 -4.83 3.11
C LEU A 170 14.35 -5.87 2.50
N ALA A 171 13.71 -6.71 3.32
CA ALA A 171 12.70 -7.68 2.86
C ALA A 171 11.65 -7.95 3.94
N ALA A 172 10.45 -8.35 3.51
CA ALA A 172 9.33 -8.65 4.39
C ALA A 172 8.38 -9.69 3.76
N ASP A 173 7.85 -10.56 4.61
CA ASP A 173 6.68 -11.37 4.29
C ASP A 173 5.45 -10.49 4.42
N ILE A 174 4.50 -10.61 3.49
CA ILE A 174 3.35 -9.70 3.41
C ILE A 174 2.05 -10.50 3.35
N THR A 175 1.09 -10.12 4.20
CA THR A 175 -0.27 -10.65 4.19
C THR A 175 -1.28 -9.53 4.29
N TYR A 176 -2.41 -9.70 3.60
CA TYR A 176 -3.58 -8.84 3.73
C TYR A 176 -4.71 -9.61 4.45
N PRO A 177 -5.03 -9.25 5.71
CA PRO A 177 -6.06 -9.97 6.47
C PRO A 177 -7.46 -9.87 5.88
N ASP A 178 -7.82 -8.73 5.25
CA ASP A 178 -9.11 -8.59 4.56
C ASP A 178 -8.99 -9.11 3.11
N PRO A 179 -9.65 -10.24 2.75
CA PRO A 179 -9.63 -10.74 1.37
C PRO A 179 -10.41 -9.83 0.40
N ASN A 180 -11.22 -8.90 0.89
CA ASN A 180 -12.10 -8.03 0.09
C ASN A 180 -11.61 -6.58 -0.01
N GLY A 181 -10.43 -6.25 0.50
CA GLY A 181 -9.90 -4.90 0.36
C GLY A 181 -9.55 -4.57 -1.08
N TYR A 182 -9.29 -3.28 -1.34
CA TYR A 182 -9.16 -2.78 -2.71
C TYR A 182 -7.95 -3.44 -3.41
N GLY A 183 -8.16 -3.90 -4.65
CA GLY A 183 -7.17 -4.73 -5.35
C GLY A 183 -5.80 -4.08 -5.57
N ASP A 184 -5.79 -2.74 -5.65
CA ASP A 184 -4.59 -1.92 -5.82
C ASP A 184 -4.00 -1.36 -4.51
N ARG A 185 -4.47 -1.83 -3.34
CA ARG A 185 -3.79 -1.59 -2.05
C ARG A 185 -2.36 -2.10 -2.11
N LYS A 186 -1.44 -1.44 -1.40
CA LYS A 186 0.00 -1.66 -1.53
C LYS A 186 0.65 -1.75 -0.16
N ALA A 187 1.34 -2.85 0.10
CA ALA A 187 2.35 -2.94 1.14
C ALA A 187 3.71 -2.67 0.47
N VAL A 188 4.47 -1.75 1.06
CA VAL A 188 5.64 -1.16 0.43
C VAL A 188 6.90 -1.33 1.28
N LEU A 189 8.03 -1.55 0.62
CA LEU A 189 9.39 -1.46 1.15
C LEU A 189 10.03 -0.25 0.47
N VAL A 190 10.35 0.78 1.23
CA VAL A 190 10.69 2.10 0.69
C VAL A 190 12.04 2.57 1.19
N ILE A 191 12.87 3.04 0.27
CA ILE A 191 14.10 3.78 0.53
C ILE A 191 13.92 5.18 -0.08
N ARG A 192 13.77 6.21 0.77
CA ARG A 192 13.41 7.58 0.36
C ARG A 192 14.31 8.64 1.00
N GLN A 193 14.55 9.73 0.27
CA GLN A 193 15.45 10.81 0.70
C GLN A 193 14.93 11.52 1.96
N ASP A 194 13.64 11.82 2.02
CA ASP A 194 13.00 12.50 3.13
C ASP A 194 11.55 12.04 3.36
N LEU A 195 10.86 12.70 4.29
CA LEU A 195 9.50 12.36 4.71
C LEU A 195 8.42 13.23 4.05
N ASP A 196 8.77 14.07 3.07
CA ASP A 196 7.79 14.86 2.31
C ASP A 196 7.02 13.93 1.37
N ASP A 197 5.78 14.27 1.02
CA ASP A 197 4.92 13.37 0.23
C ASP A 197 5.36 13.20 -1.22
N ASP A 198 6.34 13.96 -1.69
CA ASP A 198 6.87 13.92 -3.05
C ASP A 198 8.34 13.49 -3.12
N SER A 199 8.88 12.88 -2.05
CA SER A 199 10.29 12.53 -1.92
C SER A 199 10.83 11.72 -3.10
N LYS A 200 12.07 12.03 -3.51
CA LYS A 200 12.92 11.11 -4.28
C LYS A 200 13.01 9.76 -3.57
N GLU A 201 12.75 8.66 -4.27
CA GLU A 201 12.64 7.33 -3.64
C GLU A 201 12.73 6.15 -4.61
N ALA A 202 13.02 4.99 -4.04
CA ALA A 202 12.83 3.68 -4.64
C ALA A 202 11.87 2.84 -3.79
N ILE A 203 10.93 2.16 -4.47
CA ILE A 203 9.86 1.39 -3.83
C ILE A 203 9.82 -0.01 -4.44
N ALA A 204 9.84 -1.03 -3.59
CA ALA A 204 9.29 -2.34 -3.93
C ALA A 204 7.91 -2.46 -3.29
N ALA A 205 6.89 -2.82 -4.06
CA ALA A 205 5.53 -3.00 -3.53
C ALA A 205 4.93 -4.31 -3.98
N LEU A 206 4.12 -4.90 -3.10
CA LEU A 206 3.21 -6.00 -3.41
C LEU A 206 1.79 -5.45 -3.37
N HIS A 207 1.03 -5.60 -4.45
CA HIS A 207 -0.36 -5.17 -4.51
C HIS A 207 -1.31 -6.26 -3.99
N GLY A 208 -2.52 -5.86 -3.57
CA GLY A 208 -3.56 -6.78 -3.10
C GLY A 208 -3.94 -7.88 -4.10
N LEU A 209 -3.84 -7.60 -5.40
CA LEU A 209 -4.04 -8.58 -6.48
C LEU A 209 -2.74 -9.23 -6.97
N GLY A 210 -1.62 -9.11 -6.25
CA GLY A 210 -0.38 -9.84 -6.53
C GLY A 210 0.53 -9.23 -7.59
N MET A 211 0.21 -8.06 -8.16
CA MET A 211 1.19 -7.31 -8.93
C MET A 211 2.33 -6.87 -8.01
N ILE A 212 3.57 -7.01 -8.47
CA ILE A 212 4.77 -6.55 -7.77
C ILE A 212 5.49 -5.59 -8.69
N HIS A 213 6.05 -4.51 -8.14
CA HIS A 213 6.88 -3.61 -8.93
C HIS A 213 8.13 -3.13 -8.21
N LEU A 214 9.09 -2.67 -9.03
CA LEU A 214 10.17 -1.79 -8.60
C LEU A 214 9.93 -0.42 -9.24
N ALA A 215 9.63 0.56 -8.41
CA ALA A 215 9.26 1.90 -8.81
C ALA A 215 10.29 2.93 -8.33
N LEU A 216 10.46 4.01 -9.09
CA LEU A 216 11.36 5.12 -8.77
C LEU A 216 10.67 6.46 -8.92
N ARG A 217 10.90 7.34 -7.96
CA ARG A 217 10.76 8.79 -8.13
C ARG A 217 12.16 9.41 -8.22
N PRO A 218 12.58 9.91 -9.41
CA PRO A 218 13.95 10.33 -9.61
C PRO A 218 14.28 11.68 -8.99
N GLU A 219 13.30 12.56 -8.75
CA GLU A 219 13.45 13.86 -8.08
C GLU A 219 12.13 14.26 -7.41
N LYS A 220 12.16 15.25 -6.51
CA LYS A 220 10.95 15.74 -5.85
C LYS A 220 9.87 16.15 -6.84
N GLY A 221 8.63 15.73 -6.56
CA GLY A 221 7.45 16.05 -7.38
C GLY A 221 7.45 15.42 -8.77
N VAL A 222 8.48 14.65 -9.15
CA VAL A 222 8.50 13.97 -10.44
C VAL A 222 7.61 12.75 -10.41
N ARG A 223 6.96 12.47 -11.53
CA ARG A 223 6.09 11.31 -11.67
C ARG A 223 6.90 10.02 -11.55
N ILE A 224 6.43 9.08 -10.75
CA ILE A 224 7.00 7.73 -10.63
C ILE A 224 6.98 6.99 -11.97
N THR A 225 8.05 6.23 -12.22
CA THR A 225 8.14 5.20 -13.27
C THR A 225 8.48 3.85 -12.65
N ASP A 226 8.05 2.74 -13.25
CA ASP A 226 8.28 1.41 -12.69
C ASP A 226 8.48 0.29 -13.73
N MET A 227 8.87 -0.87 -13.21
CA MET A 227 8.74 -2.17 -13.87
C MET A 227 7.77 -3.03 -13.06
N GLU A 228 6.65 -3.42 -13.68
CA GLU A 228 5.61 -4.25 -13.07
C GLU A 228 5.72 -5.73 -13.48
N TYR A 229 5.43 -6.60 -12.53
CA TYR A 229 5.38 -8.06 -12.70
C TYR A 229 4.05 -8.60 -12.19
N ARG A 230 3.41 -9.45 -12.99
CA ARG A 230 2.24 -10.25 -12.60
C ARG A 230 2.57 -11.70 -12.83
N ILE A 231 2.46 -12.51 -11.79
CA ILE A 231 2.95 -13.88 -11.79
C ILE A 231 1.74 -14.80 -11.71
N GLY A 232 1.72 -15.83 -12.55
CA GLY A 232 0.64 -16.80 -12.58
C GLY A 232 1.16 -18.21 -12.86
N GLY A 233 0.44 -19.21 -12.39
CA GLY A 233 0.72 -20.62 -12.62
C GLY A 233 -0.51 -21.35 -13.15
N ARG A 234 -0.29 -22.32 -14.05
CA ARG A 234 -1.32 -23.27 -14.51
C ARG A 234 -1.28 -24.53 -13.66
N GLY A 235 -2.37 -25.30 -13.65
CA GLY A 235 -2.52 -26.49 -12.80
C GLY A 235 -2.68 -26.18 -11.30
N ARG A 236 -2.87 -24.90 -10.94
CA ARG A 236 -3.09 -24.46 -9.56
C ARG A 236 -4.58 -24.55 -9.18
N PRO A 237 -4.90 -24.77 -7.88
CA PRO A 237 -6.28 -24.66 -7.40
C PRO A 237 -6.90 -23.30 -7.72
N GLY A 238 -8.22 -23.26 -7.91
CA GLY A 238 -8.97 -22.03 -8.22
C GLY A 238 -9.09 -21.69 -9.70
N GLY A 239 -8.43 -22.44 -10.58
CA GLY A 239 -8.67 -22.38 -12.03
C GLY A 239 -9.99 -23.03 -12.44
N ALA A 240 -10.63 -22.54 -13.52
CA ALA A 240 -11.81 -23.16 -14.11
C ALA A 240 -11.50 -24.48 -14.85
N SER A 241 -10.23 -24.68 -15.20
CA SER A 241 -9.67 -25.88 -15.82
C SER A 241 -8.18 -26.01 -15.44
N PRO A 242 -7.55 -27.18 -15.67
CA PRO A 242 -6.11 -27.35 -15.47
C PRO A 242 -5.25 -26.34 -16.23
N ASP A 243 -5.74 -25.84 -17.36
CA ASP A 243 -5.05 -24.85 -18.18
C ASP A 243 -5.28 -23.40 -17.74
N SER A 244 -6.11 -23.14 -16.73
CA SER A 244 -6.36 -21.77 -16.27
C SER A 244 -5.09 -21.15 -15.68
N LEU A 245 -4.77 -19.92 -16.09
CA LEU A 245 -3.72 -19.15 -15.44
C LEU A 245 -4.27 -18.60 -14.12
N VAL A 246 -3.77 -19.13 -13.00
CA VAL A 246 -4.16 -18.67 -11.67
C VAL A 246 -3.09 -17.70 -11.17
N ASN A 247 -3.53 -16.54 -10.71
CA ASN A 247 -2.65 -15.52 -10.15
C ASN A 247 -1.92 -16.03 -8.91
N VAL A 248 -0.64 -15.71 -8.80
CA VAL A 248 0.22 -16.02 -7.66
C VAL A 248 0.57 -14.72 -6.98
N VAL A 249 0.15 -14.59 -5.72
CA VAL A 249 0.56 -13.49 -4.85
C VAL A 249 1.83 -13.93 -4.14
N ALA A 250 2.94 -13.20 -4.32
CA ALA A 250 4.18 -13.56 -3.65
C ALA A 250 4.05 -13.47 -2.13
N GLN A 251 4.63 -14.43 -1.43
CA GLN A 251 4.73 -14.42 0.02
C GLN A 251 5.64 -13.28 0.51
N ARG A 252 6.77 -13.06 -0.19
CA ARG A 252 7.85 -12.18 0.26
C ARG A 252 8.42 -11.36 -0.88
N ILE A 253 8.63 -10.08 -0.61
CA ILE A 253 9.34 -9.15 -1.51
C ILE A 253 10.49 -8.46 -0.78
N GLY A 254 11.46 -7.97 -1.54
CA GLY A 254 12.66 -7.32 -1.03
C GLY A 254 13.19 -6.27 -1.99
N ILE A 255 13.85 -5.26 -1.43
CA ILE A 255 14.60 -4.23 -2.14
C ILE A 255 16.03 -4.20 -1.62
N GLU A 256 17.00 -4.24 -2.52
CA GLU A 256 18.43 -4.08 -2.22
C GLU A 256 18.96 -2.81 -2.86
N LYS A 257 19.68 -1.98 -2.09
CA LYS A 257 20.46 -0.85 -2.56
C LYS A 257 21.95 -1.19 -2.49
N ARG A 258 22.66 -1.02 -3.60
CA ARG A 258 24.12 -1.14 -3.72
C ARG A 258 24.67 0.08 -4.45
N GLY A 259 25.28 1.01 -3.74
CA GLY A 259 25.55 2.35 -4.26
C GLY A 259 24.24 2.98 -4.77
N ASP A 260 24.21 3.39 -6.02
CA ASP A 260 23.00 3.97 -6.67
C ASP A 260 22.11 2.91 -7.34
N SER A 261 22.47 1.63 -7.30
CA SER A 261 21.72 0.54 -7.93
C SER A 261 20.69 -0.04 -6.96
N PHE A 262 19.44 -0.16 -7.39
CA PHE A 262 18.33 -0.77 -6.66
C PHE A 262 17.81 -2.00 -7.38
N ALA A 263 17.62 -3.11 -6.66
CA ALA A 263 17.15 -4.37 -7.21
C ALA A 263 15.96 -4.92 -6.43
N LEU A 264 14.99 -5.49 -7.15
CA LEU A 264 13.84 -6.20 -6.60
C LEU A 264 14.18 -7.67 -6.41
N PHE A 265 13.80 -8.22 -5.27
CA PHE A 265 13.88 -9.64 -4.97
C PHE A 265 12.51 -10.17 -4.56
N VAL A 266 12.20 -11.41 -4.96
CA VAL A 266 10.90 -12.03 -4.70
C VAL A 266 11.10 -13.49 -4.31
N SER A 267 10.30 -13.93 -3.34
CA SER A 267 10.02 -15.34 -3.06
C SER A 267 8.51 -15.54 -3.09
N LEU A 268 8.06 -16.43 -3.96
CA LEU A 268 6.65 -16.67 -4.21
C LEU A 268 6.02 -17.51 -3.11
N GLU A 269 6.67 -18.61 -2.72
CA GLU A 269 6.12 -19.67 -1.87
C GLU A 269 7.14 -20.13 -0.81
N GLY A 270 8.06 -19.25 -0.41
CA GLY A 270 9.05 -19.51 0.63
C GLY A 270 10.35 -20.14 0.12
N GLU A 271 10.51 -20.27 -1.20
CA GLU A 271 11.81 -20.57 -1.80
C GLU A 271 12.82 -19.43 -1.54
N PRO A 272 14.14 -19.66 -1.65
CA PRO A 272 15.12 -18.57 -1.53
C PRO A 272 14.79 -17.41 -2.46
N MET A 273 14.90 -16.17 -1.96
CA MET A 273 14.58 -14.98 -2.75
C MET A 273 15.48 -14.87 -3.98
N ASN A 274 14.88 -14.59 -5.13
CA ASN A 274 15.59 -14.38 -6.39
C ASN A 274 15.40 -12.95 -6.88
N GLN A 275 16.40 -12.39 -7.57
CA GLN A 275 16.23 -11.09 -8.20
C GLN A 275 15.21 -11.19 -9.35
N PHE A 276 14.29 -10.23 -9.41
CA PHE A 276 13.31 -10.08 -10.48
C PHE A 276 13.60 -8.79 -11.25
N GLY A 277 13.78 -8.92 -12.57
CA GLY A 277 14.08 -7.79 -13.44
C GLY A 277 15.52 -7.27 -13.34
N PRO A 278 15.88 -6.32 -14.22
CA PRO A 278 17.13 -5.58 -14.09
C PRO A 278 17.07 -4.63 -12.89
N PRO A 279 18.23 -4.27 -12.30
CA PRO A 279 18.26 -3.18 -11.35
C PRO A 279 17.98 -1.84 -12.03
N VAL A 280 17.62 -0.85 -11.22
CA VAL A 280 17.41 0.54 -11.63
C VAL A 280 18.38 1.45 -10.88
N ASN A 281 18.71 2.61 -11.46
CA ASN A 281 19.67 3.54 -10.86
C ASN A 281 18.96 4.78 -10.30
N LEU A 282 19.27 5.12 -9.06
CA LEU A 282 18.84 6.34 -8.38
C LEU A 282 19.93 6.77 -7.39
N HIS A 283 20.35 8.03 -7.44
CA HIS A 283 21.24 8.56 -6.42
C HIS A 283 20.45 9.04 -5.20
N LEU A 284 20.85 8.63 -3.99
CA LEU A 284 20.34 9.14 -2.71
C LEU A 284 21.51 9.61 -1.84
N ASP A 285 21.37 10.79 -1.27
CA ASP A 285 22.31 11.35 -0.31
C ASP A 285 22.10 10.73 1.08
N GLY A 286 23.20 10.31 1.73
CA GLY A 286 23.14 9.82 3.11
C GLY A 286 23.09 10.98 4.12
N PRO A 287 22.28 10.88 5.20
CA PRO A 287 21.36 9.79 5.52
C PRO A 287 20.01 9.89 4.80
N PHE A 288 19.41 8.73 4.55
CA PHE A 288 18.08 8.58 3.97
C PHE A 288 17.21 7.66 4.85
N TYR A 289 15.91 7.60 4.56
CA TYR A 289 14.93 6.81 5.30
C TYR A 289 14.72 5.45 4.65
N VAL A 290 14.76 4.39 5.46
CA VAL A 290 14.51 3.01 5.02
C VAL A 290 13.42 2.42 5.89
N GLY A 291 12.43 1.77 5.26
CA GLY A 291 11.25 1.38 6.01
C GLY A 291 10.22 0.57 5.25
N ILE A 292 9.16 0.25 5.98
CA ILE A 292 7.99 -0.46 5.47
C ILE A 292 6.74 0.40 5.60
N GLY A 293 5.74 0.15 4.76
CA GLY A 293 4.50 0.90 4.83
C GLY A 293 3.31 0.23 4.17
N PHE A 294 2.16 0.89 4.28
CA PHE A 294 0.91 0.41 3.70
C PHE A 294 0.02 1.56 3.21
N CYS A 295 -0.63 1.35 2.06
CA CYS A 295 -1.64 2.23 1.46
C CYS A 295 -2.86 1.38 1.08
N SER A 296 -4.06 1.72 1.56
CA SER A 296 -5.29 0.99 1.22
C SER A 296 -5.78 1.24 -0.20
N HIS A 297 -5.24 2.26 -0.89
CA HIS A 297 -5.77 2.81 -2.13
C HIS A 297 -7.21 3.37 -2.00
N LEU A 298 -7.62 3.67 -0.76
CA LEU A 298 -8.87 4.33 -0.43
C LEU A 298 -8.55 5.56 0.45
N PRO A 299 -8.82 6.79 -0.02
CA PRO A 299 -8.34 8.02 0.63
C PRO A 299 -8.93 8.29 2.03
N ASP A 300 -10.12 7.77 2.30
CA ASP A 300 -10.88 7.96 3.54
C ASP A 300 -11.25 6.66 4.26
N LYS A 301 -10.72 5.52 3.80
CA LYS A 301 -10.98 4.23 4.41
C LYS A 301 -9.68 3.50 4.69
N SER A 302 -9.44 3.24 5.98
CA SER A 302 -8.32 2.40 6.39
C SER A 302 -8.58 0.95 6.03
N ASP A 303 -7.52 0.28 5.60
CA ASP A 303 -7.39 -1.18 5.53
C ASP A 303 -6.15 -1.58 6.34
N THR A 304 -5.80 -2.87 6.35
CA THR A 304 -4.69 -3.43 7.12
C THR A 304 -3.75 -4.25 6.23
N ALA A 305 -2.44 -4.07 6.42
CA ALA A 305 -1.43 -5.03 6.00
C ALA A 305 -0.64 -5.54 7.21
N VAL A 306 -0.23 -6.81 7.14
CA VAL A 306 0.66 -7.44 8.10
C VAL A 306 1.98 -7.72 7.41
N LEU A 307 3.06 -7.16 7.94
CA LEU A 307 4.41 -7.38 7.45
C LEU A 307 5.24 -8.08 8.54
N SER A 308 5.92 -9.16 8.18
CA SER A 308 6.61 -10.01 9.16
C SER A 308 7.96 -10.51 8.66
N HIS A 309 8.74 -11.09 9.57
CA HIS A 309 10.09 -11.61 9.28
C HIS A 309 10.98 -10.59 8.55
N ILE A 310 10.97 -9.35 9.07
CA ILE A 310 11.69 -8.24 8.46
C ILE A 310 13.20 -8.52 8.47
N VAL A 311 13.81 -8.40 7.30
CA VAL A 311 15.27 -8.23 7.16
C VAL A 311 15.52 -6.76 6.92
N LEU A 312 16.42 -6.15 7.69
CA LEU A 312 16.84 -4.77 7.50
C LEU A 312 18.31 -4.63 7.92
N GLU A 313 19.20 -4.66 6.94
CA GLU A 313 20.65 -4.71 7.14
C GLU A 313 21.32 -3.53 6.44
N ASN A 314 22.32 -2.93 7.08
CA ASN A 314 23.11 -1.83 6.51
C ASN A 314 24.26 -2.35 5.64
N SER A 315 23.93 -3.29 4.75
CA SER A 315 24.82 -3.91 3.77
C SER A 315 23.99 -4.57 2.68
N ALA A 316 24.48 -4.57 1.44
CA ALA A 316 23.91 -5.37 0.36
C ALA A 316 24.21 -6.87 0.54
N GLY A 317 23.52 -7.72 -0.23
CA GLY A 317 23.66 -9.16 -0.27
C GLY A 317 23.02 -9.89 0.91
N LYS A 318 22.11 -9.26 1.64
CA LYS A 318 21.43 -9.85 2.81
C LYS A 318 19.94 -10.08 2.62
N VAL A 319 19.37 -9.73 1.47
CA VAL A 319 17.97 -10.04 1.13
C VAL A 319 17.79 -11.55 1.13
N ARG A 320 16.93 -12.04 2.03
CA ARG A 320 16.60 -13.44 2.25
C ARG A 320 15.20 -13.55 2.83
#